data_AF-T0ZPA5-F1
#
_entry.id   AF-T0ZPA5-F1
#
_cell.length_a   1.000
_cell.length_b   1.000
_cell.length_c   1.000
_cell.angle_alpha   90.00
_cell.angle_beta   90.00
_cell.angle_gamma   90.00
#
_symmetry.space_group_name_H-M   'P 1'
#
loop_
_entity.id
_entity.type
_entity.pdbx_description
1 polymer ?
#
loop_
_entity_poly.entity_id
_entity_poly.type
_entity_poly.pdbx_seq_one_letter_code
_entity_poly.pdbx_strand_id
1 'polypeptide(L)'
;MWRGSLTFETPMLYAVGFLVVFLFGGVTGILLASPPIDFAVHDTYFVVAHFHEVLFGSAVFGGFAGLYFWYPKFTGRMTREGLGKASFWVMFVGFWVTFVPQYILGLHGMPRRIAEYGAATGWQSLNQVSTAGAYLLFASVAITLINFWVSWRRPVPAGDNPWDAHTLEWATSSPPPHHNFYWIPPIRSERPVWDYNHPEHATPNGHAVPSPVPAAVGSLAAPGSSGGGAGGSGHVGGGAAQ
;
A
#
# COMPACT_ATOMS: atom_id res chain seq x y z
N MET A 1 -4.52 0.60 -16.53
CA MET A 1 -4.42 -0.85 -16.82
C MET A 1 -4.52 -1.11 -18.33
N TRP A 2 -5.63 -0.72 -18.99
CA TRP A 2 -5.71 -0.78 -20.46
C TRP A 2 -4.74 0.20 -21.13
N ARG A 3 -4.03 -0.24 -22.19
CA ARG A 3 -3.04 0.56 -22.95
C ARG A 3 -1.87 1.12 -22.12
N GLY A 4 -1.56 0.52 -20.98
CA GLY A 4 -0.36 0.84 -20.19
C GLY A 4 0.63 -0.33 -20.15
N SER A 5 1.77 -0.11 -19.49
CA SER A 5 2.70 -1.18 -19.09
C SER A 5 2.43 -1.54 -17.62
N LEU A 6 2.35 -2.83 -17.30
CA LEU A 6 2.07 -3.31 -15.95
C LEU A 6 3.28 -4.05 -15.38
N THR A 7 3.67 -3.68 -14.18
CA THR A 7 4.63 -4.41 -13.34
C THR A 7 3.87 -5.08 -12.19
N PHE A 8 4.09 -6.39 -12.01
CA PHE A 8 3.37 -7.19 -11.03
C PHE A 8 4.13 -7.28 -9.70
N GLU A 9 4.28 -6.12 -9.06
CA GLU A 9 4.73 -6.05 -7.67
C GLU A 9 3.58 -6.31 -6.70
N THR A 10 3.92 -6.59 -5.45
CA THR A 10 2.97 -6.99 -4.41
C THR A 10 1.75 -6.05 -4.31
N PRO A 11 1.88 -4.70 -4.30
CA PRO A 11 0.72 -3.81 -4.28
C PRO A 11 -0.22 -4.00 -5.49
N MET A 12 0.34 -4.19 -6.68
CA MET A 12 -0.43 -4.37 -7.92
C MET A 12 -1.19 -5.70 -7.92
N LEU A 13 -0.58 -6.77 -7.40
CA LEU A 13 -1.26 -8.06 -7.26
C LEU A 13 -2.48 -7.96 -6.35
N TYR A 14 -2.35 -7.29 -5.19
CA TYR A 14 -3.50 -7.05 -4.32
C TYR A 14 -4.57 -6.18 -4.97
N ALA A 15 -4.19 -5.16 -5.74
CA ALA A 15 -5.15 -4.33 -6.48
C ALA A 15 -5.92 -5.12 -7.55
N VAL A 16 -5.24 -6.00 -8.29
CA VAL A 16 -5.90 -6.89 -9.26
C VAL A 16 -6.77 -7.93 -8.56
N GLY A 17 -6.29 -8.52 -7.47
CA GLY A 17 -7.06 -9.45 -6.63
C GLY A 17 -8.34 -8.80 -6.08
N PHE A 18 -8.26 -7.55 -5.65
CA PHE A 18 -9.42 -6.74 -5.27
C PHE A 18 -10.44 -6.67 -6.41
N LEU A 19 -10.03 -6.29 -7.63
CA LEU A 19 -10.96 -6.16 -8.75
C LEU A 19 -11.68 -7.48 -9.05
N VAL A 20 -10.96 -8.61 -8.99
CA VAL A 20 -11.54 -9.93 -9.22
C VAL A 20 -12.55 -10.28 -8.12
N VAL A 21 -12.13 -10.26 -6.85
CA VAL A 21 -12.99 -10.65 -5.72
C VAL A 21 -14.22 -9.73 -5.61
N PHE A 22 -14.02 -8.42 -5.76
CA PHE A 22 -15.08 -7.43 -5.67
C PHE A 22 -16.09 -7.56 -6.81
N LEU A 23 -15.65 -7.93 -8.01
CA LEU A 23 -16.56 -8.18 -9.14
C LEU A 23 -17.53 -9.32 -8.82
N PHE A 24 -17.04 -10.46 -8.33
CA PHE A 24 -17.91 -11.59 -7.96
C PHE A 24 -18.85 -11.22 -6.80
N GLY A 25 -18.35 -10.53 -5.78
CA GLY A 25 -19.19 -10.01 -4.70
C GLY A 25 -20.27 -9.03 -5.20
N GLY A 26 -19.95 -8.18 -6.18
CA GLY A 26 -20.91 -7.29 -6.82
C GLY A 26 -22.00 -8.03 -7.58
N VAL A 27 -21.65 -9.09 -8.30
CA VAL A 27 -22.61 -9.95 -9.02
C VAL A 27 -23.57 -10.63 -8.04
N THR A 28 -23.08 -11.19 -6.94
CA THR A 28 -23.94 -11.84 -5.93
C THR A 28 -24.80 -10.82 -5.18
N GLY A 29 -24.35 -9.58 -5.03
CA GLY A 29 -25.15 -8.49 -4.47
C GLY A 29 -26.36 -8.13 -5.32
N ILE A 30 -26.23 -8.17 -6.65
CA ILE A 30 -27.37 -7.97 -7.56
C ILE A 30 -28.40 -9.09 -7.38
N LEU A 31 -27.98 -10.33 -7.12
CA LEU A 31 -28.90 -11.44 -6.84
C LEU A 31 -29.69 -11.20 -5.55
N LEU A 32 -29.02 -10.74 -4.48
CA LEU A 32 -29.67 -10.41 -3.21
C LEU A 32 -30.56 -9.17 -3.27
N ALA A 33 -30.35 -8.28 -4.23
CA ALA A 33 -31.24 -7.14 -4.45
C ALA A 33 -32.61 -7.54 -5.02
N SER A 34 -32.76 -8.79 -5.49
CA SER A 34 -34.01 -9.32 -6.03
C SER A 34 -34.86 -9.98 -4.93
N PRO A 35 -36.04 -9.44 -4.57
CA PRO A 35 -36.86 -9.99 -3.47
C PRO A 35 -37.21 -11.48 -3.60
N PRO A 36 -37.56 -12.02 -4.79
CA PRO A 36 -37.83 -13.45 -4.93
C PRO A 36 -36.63 -14.34 -4.60
N ILE A 37 -35.41 -13.90 -4.89
CA ILE A 37 -34.19 -14.64 -4.56
C ILE A 37 -33.85 -14.44 -3.09
N ASP A 38 -33.90 -13.19 -2.61
CA ASP A 38 -33.58 -12.88 -1.21
C ASP A 38 -34.45 -13.70 -0.26
N PHE A 39 -35.76 -13.81 -0.48
CA PHE A 39 -36.62 -14.64 0.38
C PHE A 39 -36.17 -16.09 0.51
N ALA A 40 -35.52 -16.66 -0.51
CA ALA A 40 -35.02 -18.04 -0.46
C ALA A 40 -33.68 -18.17 0.27
N VAL A 41 -32.81 -17.15 0.20
CA VAL A 41 -31.44 -17.21 0.74
C VAL A 41 -31.24 -16.28 1.94
N HIS A 42 -32.28 -15.57 2.38
CA HIS A 42 -32.26 -14.68 3.52
C HIS A 42 -31.84 -15.45 4.77
N ASP A 43 -31.05 -14.82 5.64
CA ASP A 43 -30.54 -15.45 6.87
C ASP A 43 -29.74 -16.76 6.66
N THR A 44 -29.32 -17.07 5.44
CA THR A 44 -28.44 -18.22 5.17
C THR A 44 -26.97 -17.81 5.06
N TYR A 45 -26.10 -18.82 4.94
CA TYR A 45 -24.69 -18.62 4.62
C TYR A 45 -24.45 -17.90 3.28
N PHE A 46 -25.44 -17.82 2.39
CA PHE A 46 -25.31 -17.08 1.13
C PHE A 46 -25.07 -15.58 1.38
N VAL A 47 -25.84 -14.99 2.30
CA VAL A 47 -25.68 -13.57 2.69
C VAL A 47 -24.34 -13.33 3.38
N VAL A 48 -23.89 -14.31 4.20
CA VAL A 48 -22.58 -14.27 4.85
C VAL A 48 -21.47 -14.28 3.80
N ALA A 49 -21.52 -15.20 2.84
CA ALA A 49 -20.55 -15.31 1.76
C ALA A 49 -20.48 -14.02 0.94
N HIS A 50 -21.63 -13.51 0.48
CA HIS A 50 -21.71 -12.24 -0.27
C HIS A 50 -21.05 -11.07 0.45
N PHE A 51 -21.43 -10.84 1.71
CA PHE A 51 -20.90 -9.72 2.48
C PHE A 51 -19.38 -9.84 2.64
N HIS A 52 -18.88 -11.05 2.89
CA HIS A 52 -17.45 -11.29 2.99
C HIS A 52 -16.75 -11.07 1.66
N GLU A 53 -17.30 -11.43 0.51
CA GLU A 53 -16.62 -11.14 -0.76
C GLU A 53 -16.43 -9.64 -0.99
N VAL A 54 -17.48 -8.84 -0.78
CA VAL A 54 -17.43 -7.40 -1.01
C VAL A 54 -16.50 -6.71 0.00
N LEU A 55 -16.61 -7.03 1.29
CA LEU A 55 -15.79 -6.42 2.33
C LEU A 55 -14.34 -6.90 2.26
N PHE A 56 -14.12 -8.20 2.04
CA PHE A 56 -12.77 -8.75 1.95
C PHE A 56 -12.05 -8.23 0.70
N GLY A 57 -12.75 -8.12 -0.44
CA GLY A 57 -12.22 -7.44 -1.61
C GLY A 57 -11.82 -5.99 -1.30
N SER A 58 -12.77 -5.16 -0.87
CA SER A 58 -12.54 -3.73 -0.67
C SER A 58 -11.60 -3.42 0.50
N ALA A 59 -11.95 -3.85 1.71
CA ALA A 59 -11.23 -3.49 2.92
C ALA A 59 -9.94 -4.30 3.10
N VAL A 60 -9.96 -5.62 2.82
CA VAL A 60 -8.79 -6.46 3.07
C VAL A 60 -7.81 -6.42 1.90
N PHE A 61 -8.20 -6.79 0.67
CA PHE A 61 -7.27 -6.73 -0.47
C PHE A 61 -6.82 -5.28 -0.75
N GLY A 62 -7.76 -4.32 -0.76
CA GLY A 62 -7.41 -2.90 -0.89
C GLY A 62 -6.53 -2.39 0.25
N GLY A 63 -6.82 -2.78 1.49
CA GLY A 63 -6.02 -2.44 2.66
C GLY A 63 -4.59 -3.00 2.57
N PHE A 64 -4.42 -4.26 2.17
CA PHE A 64 -3.10 -4.86 1.97
C PHE A 64 -2.34 -4.23 0.80
N ALA A 65 -3.03 -3.91 -0.31
CA ALA A 65 -2.44 -3.14 -1.41
C ALA A 65 -1.85 -1.82 -0.90
N GLY A 66 -2.63 -1.09 -0.10
CA GLY A 66 -2.21 0.16 0.54
C GLY A 66 -1.04 -0.04 1.51
N LEU A 67 -1.10 -1.06 2.37
CA LEU A 67 -0.03 -1.37 3.31
C LEU A 67 1.29 -1.63 2.57
N TYR A 68 1.30 -2.47 1.54
CA TYR A 68 2.53 -2.73 0.76
C TYR A 68 2.97 -1.50 -0.06
N PHE A 69 2.05 -0.69 -0.56
CA PHE A 69 2.36 0.52 -1.31
C PHE A 69 3.00 1.60 -0.43
N TRP A 70 2.44 1.87 0.76
CA TRP A 70 2.92 2.92 1.67
C TRP A 70 3.90 2.43 2.76
N TYR A 71 4.16 1.12 2.88
CA TYR A 71 5.18 0.62 3.82
C TYR A 71 6.55 1.30 3.66
N PRO A 72 7.07 1.51 2.42
CA PRO A 72 8.30 2.28 2.22
C PRO A 72 8.19 3.73 2.69
N LYS A 73 7.01 4.35 2.57
CA LYS A 73 6.76 5.71 3.03
C LYS A 73 6.81 5.82 4.56
N PHE A 74 6.24 4.85 5.27
CA PHE A 74 6.23 4.87 6.73
C PHE A 74 7.59 4.53 7.35
N THR A 75 8.37 3.66 6.71
CA THR A 75 9.56 3.05 7.33
C THR A 75 10.89 3.41 6.65
N GLY A 76 10.85 3.97 5.44
CA GLY A 76 12.01 4.18 4.57
C GLY A 76 12.59 2.89 3.98
N ARG A 77 11.87 1.76 4.07
CA ARG A 77 12.40 0.42 3.78
C ARG A 77 11.50 -0.34 2.82
N MET A 78 12.09 -1.12 1.93
CA MET A 78 11.34 -2.00 1.02
C MET A 78 10.90 -3.30 1.71
N THR A 79 9.69 -3.73 1.38
CA THR A 79 9.20 -5.08 1.69
C THR A 79 9.89 -6.14 0.81
N ARG A 80 9.96 -7.39 1.26
CA ARG A 80 10.45 -8.47 0.39
C ARG A 80 9.32 -8.92 -0.54
N GLU A 81 9.52 -8.73 -1.83
CA GLU A 81 8.55 -9.13 -2.86
C GLU A 81 8.22 -10.62 -2.82
N GLY A 82 9.20 -11.50 -2.56
CA GLY A 82 8.94 -12.95 -2.47
C GLY A 82 7.92 -13.33 -1.39
N LEU A 83 8.06 -12.75 -0.19
CA LEU A 83 7.13 -12.99 0.92
C LEU A 83 5.78 -12.27 0.69
N GLY A 84 5.80 -11.10 0.07
CA GLY A 84 4.59 -10.35 -0.29
C GLY A 84 3.73 -11.12 -1.29
N LYS A 85 4.35 -11.64 -2.35
CA LYS A 85 3.70 -12.49 -3.37
C LYS A 85 3.20 -13.81 -2.77
N ALA A 86 3.97 -14.42 -1.86
CA ALA A 86 3.53 -15.62 -1.14
C ALA A 86 2.28 -15.36 -0.28
N SER A 87 2.28 -14.26 0.50
CA SER A 87 1.09 -13.87 1.28
C SER A 87 -0.11 -13.61 0.39
N PHE A 88 0.08 -12.92 -0.74
CA PHE A 88 -1.00 -12.68 -1.71
C PHE A 88 -1.63 -13.99 -2.19
N TRP A 89 -0.84 -14.94 -2.68
CA TRP A 89 -1.38 -16.19 -3.23
C TRP A 89 -2.06 -17.06 -2.19
N VAL A 90 -1.48 -17.15 -0.98
CA VAL A 90 -2.12 -17.87 0.13
C VAL A 90 -3.43 -17.19 0.53
N MET A 91 -3.49 -15.86 0.56
CA MET A 91 -4.74 -15.13 0.83
C MET A 91 -5.78 -15.37 -0.26
N PHE A 92 -5.39 -15.23 -1.51
CA PHE A 92 -6.29 -15.32 -2.66
C PHE A 92 -6.89 -16.71 -2.78
N VAL A 93 -6.07 -17.76 -2.69
CA VAL A 93 -6.58 -19.14 -2.69
C VAL A 93 -7.39 -19.42 -1.43
N GLY A 94 -6.89 -19.03 -0.26
CA GLY A 94 -7.58 -19.24 1.02
C GLY A 94 -8.96 -18.59 1.03
N PHE A 95 -9.10 -17.41 0.43
CA PHE A 95 -10.38 -16.71 0.30
C PHE A 95 -11.40 -17.52 -0.50
N TRP A 96 -11.04 -17.97 -1.71
CA TRP A 96 -11.94 -18.77 -2.54
C TRP A 96 -12.31 -20.10 -1.88
N VAL A 97 -11.35 -20.77 -1.24
CA VAL A 97 -11.59 -22.02 -0.50
C VAL A 97 -12.49 -21.78 0.72
N THR A 98 -12.45 -20.59 1.33
CA THR A 98 -13.31 -20.25 2.48
C THR A 98 -14.74 -19.99 2.05
N PHE A 99 -14.97 -19.12 1.05
CA PHE A 99 -16.29 -18.54 0.81
C PHE A 99 -17.09 -19.19 -0.31
N VAL A 100 -16.46 -19.85 -1.29
CA VAL A 100 -17.19 -20.62 -2.32
C VAL A 100 -18.05 -21.73 -1.69
N PRO A 101 -17.54 -22.54 -0.74
CA PRO A 101 -18.37 -23.53 -0.08
C PRO A 101 -19.55 -22.90 0.69
N GLN A 102 -19.39 -21.68 1.21
CA GLN A 102 -20.46 -21.00 1.94
C GLN A 102 -21.63 -20.58 1.04
N TYR A 103 -21.38 -20.23 -0.22
CA TYR A 103 -22.46 -20.03 -1.20
C TYR A 103 -23.28 -21.29 -1.40
N ILE A 104 -22.61 -22.44 -1.56
CA ILE A 104 -23.28 -23.73 -1.74
C ILE A 104 -24.06 -24.12 -0.48
N LEU A 105 -23.46 -23.93 0.71
CA LEU A 105 -24.14 -24.15 1.99
C LEU A 105 -25.38 -23.27 2.15
N GLY A 106 -25.30 -22.00 1.75
CA GLY A 106 -26.42 -21.08 1.75
C GLY A 106 -27.56 -21.54 0.83
N LEU A 107 -27.23 -21.98 -0.38
CA LEU A 107 -28.20 -22.56 -1.32
C LEU A 107 -28.80 -23.88 -0.83
N HIS A 108 -28.07 -24.65 -0.03
CA HIS A 108 -28.57 -25.85 0.66
C HIS A 108 -29.39 -25.53 1.92
N GLY A 109 -29.64 -24.25 2.21
CA GLY A 109 -30.48 -23.81 3.32
C GLY A 109 -29.80 -23.79 4.69
N MET A 110 -28.46 -23.80 4.76
CA MET A 110 -27.76 -23.68 6.03
C MET A 110 -27.94 -22.25 6.60
N PRO A 111 -28.63 -22.08 7.74
CA PRO A 111 -28.85 -20.77 8.34
C PRO A 111 -27.56 -20.24 8.96
N ARG A 112 -27.41 -18.92 8.99
CA ARG A 112 -26.33 -18.25 9.73
C ARG A 112 -26.58 -18.33 11.23
N ARG A 113 -25.50 -18.23 12.03
CA ARG A 113 -25.55 -18.13 13.52
C ARG A 113 -26.07 -19.38 14.24
N ILE A 114 -25.81 -20.57 13.69
CA ILE A 114 -26.00 -21.83 14.40
C ILE A 114 -24.65 -22.37 14.89
N ALA A 115 -24.62 -22.94 16.10
CA ALA A 115 -23.41 -23.50 16.68
C ALA A 115 -23.21 -24.99 16.33
N GLU A 116 -24.30 -25.71 16.10
CA GLU A 116 -24.31 -27.14 15.79
C GLU A 116 -25.33 -27.43 14.68
N TYR A 117 -25.05 -28.45 13.88
CA TYR A 117 -25.93 -28.94 12.83
C TYR A 117 -25.92 -30.48 12.83
N GLY A 118 -27.06 -31.10 12.50
CA GLY A 118 -27.18 -32.55 12.50
C GLY A 118 -26.33 -33.21 11.41
N ALA A 119 -25.78 -34.40 11.68
CA ALA A 119 -24.97 -35.14 10.72
C ALA A 119 -25.72 -35.50 9.42
N ALA A 120 -27.06 -35.62 9.47
CA ALA A 120 -27.90 -35.94 8.32
C ALA A 120 -28.12 -34.77 7.33
N THR A 121 -27.67 -33.56 7.66
CA THR A 121 -27.85 -32.35 6.82
C THR A 121 -26.99 -32.34 5.56
N GLY A 122 -25.90 -33.12 5.52
CA GLY A 122 -24.95 -33.10 4.41
C GLY A 122 -24.04 -31.87 4.36
N TRP A 123 -24.06 -30.99 5.37
CA TRP A 123 -23.28 -29.74 5.39
C TRP A 123 -21.83 -29.91 5.87
N GLN A 124 -21.47 -31.07 6.41
CA GLN A 124 -20.20 -31.29 7.09
C GLN A 124 -18.98 -31.06 6.19
N SER A 125 -18.96 -31.65 4.99
CA SER A 125 -17.80 -31.59 4.08
C SER A 125 -17.51 -30.16 3.64
N LEU A 126 -18.54 -29.40 3.25
CA LEU A 126 -18.40 -28.01 2.83
C LEU A 126 -17.94 -27.10 3.97
N ASN A 127 -18.42 -27.32 5.19
CA ASN A 127 -17.94 -26.59 6.37
C ASN A 127 -16.47 -26.90 6.69
N GLN A 128 -16.04 -28.16 6.55
CA GLN A 128 -14.64 -28.55 6.72
C GLN A 128 -13.72 -27.88 5.70
N VAL A 129 -14.14 -27.82 4.43
CA VAL A 129 -13.39 -27.12 3.37
C VAL A 129 -13.33 -25.61 3.67
N SER A 130 -14.45 -24.99 4.02
CA SER A 130 -14.50 -23.57 4.40
C SER A 130 -13.55 -23.26 5.57
N THR A 131 -13.52 -24.15 6.57
CA THR A 131 -12.62 -24.03 7.73
C THR A 131 -11.14 -24.17 7.34
N ALA A 132 -10.81 -25.11 6.43
CA ALA A 132 -9.46 -25.22 5.90
C ALA A 132 -9.02 -23.95 5.18
N GLY A 133 -9.92 -23.33 4.41
CA GLY A 133 -9.70 -22.01 3.80
C GLY A 133 -9.41 -20.92 4.84
N ALA A 134 -10.14 -20.91 5.96
CA ALA A 134 -9.92 -19.93 7.03
C ALA A 134 -8.52 -20.06 7.66
N TYR A 135 -7.99 -21.27 7.80
CA TYR A 135 -6.60 -21.48 8.24
C TYR A 135 -5.58 -20.98 7.21
N LEU A 136 -5.86 -21.09 5.90
CA LEU A 136 -5.01 -20.50 4.87
C LEU A 136 -5.02 -18.96 4.97
N LEU A 137 -6.18 -18.34 5.20
CA LEU A 137 -6.26 -16.90 5.43
C LEU A 137 -5.43 -16.46 6.64
N PHE A 138 -5.51 -17.19 7.75
CA PHE A 138 -4.66 -16.94 8.92
C PHE A 138 -3.17 -17.06 8.58
N ALA A 139 -2.77 -18.11 7.85
CA ALA A 139 -1.39 -18.30 7.41
C ALA A 139 -0.90 -17.15 6.52
N SER A 140 -1.75 -16.61 5.64
CA SER A 140 -1.41 -15.43 4.84
C SER A 140 -1.09 -14.22 5.71
N VAL A 141 -1.94 -13.91 6.68
CA VAL A 141 -1.72 -12.77 7.58
C VAL A 141 -0.41 -12.97 8.34
N ALA A 142 -0.14 -14.18 8.82
CA ALA A 142 1.13 -14.52 9.47
C ALA A 142 2.34 -14.28 8.54
N ILE A 143 2.26 -14.68 7.26
CA ILE A 143 3.33 -14.44 6.28
C ILE A 143 3.56 -12.93 6.07
N THR A 144 2.50 -12.11 6.01
CA THR A 144 2.64 -10.65 5.90
C THR A 144 3.31 -10.05 7.14
N LEU A 145 2.91 -10.48 8.35
CA LEU A 145 3.56 -10.02 9.59
C LEU A 145 5.03 -10.41 9.65
N ILE A 146 5.37 -11.63 9.22
CA ILE A 146 6.75 -12.08 9.08
C ILE A 146 7.48 -11.19 8.07
N ASN A 147 6.89 -10.87 6.91
CA ASN A 147 7.51 -10.01 5.91
C ASN A 147 7.87 -8.64 6.50
N PHE A 148 6.91 -8.00 7.17
CA PHE A 148 7.15 -6.71 7.82
C PHE A 148 8.21 -6.78 8.90
N TRP A 149 8.22 -7.86 9.70
CA TRP A 149 9.24 -8.06 10.73
C TRP A 149 10.63 -8.27 10.15
N VAL A 150 10.79 -9.12 9.12
CA VAL A 150 12.10 -9.35 8.48
C VAL A 150 12.55 -8.09 7.75
N SER A 151 11.67 -7.34 7.08
CA SER A 151 12.01 -6.06 6.44
C SER A 151 12.38 -4.98 7.44
N TRP A 152 11.80 -5.02 8.64
CA TRP A 152 12.22 -4.16 9.73
C TRP A 152 13.61 -4.53 10.26
N ARG A 153 13.90 -5.82 10.44
CA ARG A 153 15.18 -6.30 11.00
C ARG A 153 16.35 -6.21 10.02
N ARG A 154 16.10 -6.40 8.73
CA ARG A 154 17.10 -6.41 7.65
C ARG A 154 16.66 -5.43 6.56
N PRO A 155 16.91 -4.12 6.75
CA PRO A 155 16.36 -3.07 5.91
C PRO A 155 17.03 -3.02 4.53
N VAL A 156 16.23 -2.82 3.50
CA VAL A 156 16.66 -2.41 2.16
C VAL A 156 16.15 -0.99 1.95
N PRO A 157 17.01 0.03 1.75
CA PRO A 157 16.58 1.40 1.56
C PRO A 157 15.63 1.55 0.36
N ALA A 158 14.53 2.27 0.52
CA ALA A 158 13.54 2.49 -0.54
C ALA A 158 13.79 3.75 -1.38
N GLY A 159 14.45 4.76 -0.81
CA GLY A 159 14.47 6.10 -1.39
C GLY A 159 13.13 6.82 -1.24
N ASP A 160 13.02 8.02 -1.83
CA ASP A 160 11.87 8.91 -1.62
C ASP A 160 10.65 8.48 -2.44
N ASN A 161 10.87 8.02 -3.69
CA ASN A 161 9.85 7.52 -4.61
C ASN A 161 10.22 6.14 -5.20
N PRO A 162 10.09 5.05 -4.44
CA PRO A 162 10.45 3.68 -4.90
C PRO A 162 9.57 3.15 -6.04
N TRP A 163 8.38 3.73 -6.22
CA TRP A 163 7.39 3.25 -7.20
C TRP A 163 7.24 4.14 -8.42
N ASP A 164 8.01 5.22 -8.49
CA ASP A 164 7.86 6.29 -9.49
C ASP A 164 6.41 6.79 -9.61
N ALA A 165 5.77 7.00 -8.47
CA ALA A 165 4.36 7.36 -8.38
C ALA A 165 4.11 8.86 -8.64
N HIS A 166 2.85 9.18 -8.94
CA HIS A 166 2.45 10.46 -9.53
C HIS A 166 2.14 11.57 -8.51
N THR A 167 1.83 11.17 -7.29
CA THR A 167 1.16 11.98 -6.25
C THR A 167 2.15 12.58 -5.26
N LEU A 168 1.75 13.66 -4.60
CA LEU A 168 2.65 14.52 -3.81
C LEU A 168 3.33 13.81 -2.63
N GLU A 169 2.74 12.75 -2.07
CA GLU A 169 3.38 12.00 -1.00
C GLU A 169 4.73 11.41 -1.42
N TRP A 170 4.98 11.25 -2.71
CA TRP A 170 6.23 10.75 -3.26
C TRP A 170 7.25 11.85 -3.61
N ALA A 171 6.91 13.12 -3.42
CA ALA A 171 7.85 14.25 -3.56
C ALA A 171 8.68 14.53 -2.30
N THR A 172 8.28 13.97 -1.15
CA THR A 172 8.97 14.17 0.13
C THR A 172 9.80 12.94 0.53
N SER A 173 10.66 13.09 1.53
CA SER A 173 11.50 12.00 2.04
C SER A 173 10.68 10.83 2.57
N SER A 174 11.29 9.65 2.61
CA SER A 174 10.70 8.44 3.19
C SER A 174 11.57 7.90 4.33
N PRO A 175 11.18 8.05 5.62
CA PRO A 175 9.95 8.67 6.13
C PRO A 175 9.87 10.20 5.96
N PRO A 176 8.66 10.78 5.90
CA PRO A 176 8.50 12.22 5.77
C PRO A 176 8.94 12.97 7.03
N PRO A 177 9.39 14.23 6.91
CA PRO A 177 9.66 15.09 8.06
C PRO A 177 8.35 15.43 8.79
N HIS A 178 8.43 15.91 10.04
CA HIS A 178 7.25 16.25 10.85
C HIS A 178 6.30 17.27 10.19
N HIS A 179 6.84 18.17 9.35
CA HIS A 179 6.06 19.17 8.61
C HIS A 179 5.74 18.75 7.17
N ASN A 180 5.93 17.47 6.84
CA ASN A 180 5.70 16.82 5.54
C ASN A 180 6.58 17.29 4.37
N PHE A 181 6.76 18.58 4.12
CA PHE A 181 7.43 19.09 2.92
C PHE A 181 8.41 20.23 3.21
N TYR A 182 9.67 20.07 2.80
CA TYR A 182 10.61 21.19 2.74
C TYR A 182 10.35 22.10 1.54
N TRP A 183 9.90 21.50 0.43
CA TRP A 183 9.51 22.17 -0.79
C TRP A 183 8.42 21.34 -1.49
N ILE A 184 7.61 21.94 -2.35
CA ILE A 184 6.51 21.28 -3.06
C ILE A 184 6.68 21.52 -4.57
N PRO A 185 6.58 20.50 -5.42
CA PRO A 185 6.62 20.69 -6.87
C PRO A 185 5.41 21.48 -7.37
N PRO A 186 5.57 22.32 -8.41
CA PRO A 186 4.45 23.09 -8.97
C PRO A 186 3.28 22.17 -9.37
N ILE A 187 2.09 22.42 -8.83
CA ILE A 187 0.90 21.62 -9.11
C ILE A 187 0.23 22.18 -10.37
N ARG A 188 0.60 21.62 -11.54
CA ARG A 188 0.09 22.05 -12.86
C ARG A 188 -0.70 20.96 -13.60
N SER A 189 -0.80 19.77 -13.02
CA SER A 189 -1.52 18.62 -13.57
C SER A 189 -2.07 17.73 -12.45
N GLU A 190 -2.81 16.69 -12.83
CA GLU A 190 -3.26 15.61 -11.94
C GLU A 190 -2.13 14.71 -11.42
N ARG A 191 -0.93 14.81 -12.00
CA ARG A 191 0.25 13.97 -11.69
C ARG A 191 1.51 14.81 -11.45
N PRO A 192 1.50 15.72 -10.45
CA PRO A 192 2.51 16.76 -10.28
C PRO A 192 3.93 16.21 -10.07
N VAL A 193 4.08 15.06 -9.41
CA VAL A 193 5.41 14.46 -9.17
C VAL A 193 5.94 13.76 -10.42
N TRP A 194 5.05 13.10 -11.16
CA TRP A 194 5.43 12.45 -12.42
C TRP A 194 5.92 13.45 -13.46
N ASP A 195 5.17 14.53 -13.70
CA ASP A 195 5.56 15.53 -14.70
C ASP A 195 6.81 16.32 -14.29
N TYR A 196 7.09 16.44 -12.99
CA TYR A 196 8.33 17.03 -12.49
C TYR A 196 9.53 16.10 -12.71
N ASN A 197 9.38 14.80 -12.45
CA ASN A 197 10.43 13.81 -12.65
C ASN A 197 10.69 13.50 -14.14
N HIS A 198 9.63 13.59 -14.96
CA HIS A 198 9.64 13.23 -16.39
C HIS A 198 9.11 14.40 -17.26
N PRO A 199 9.86 15.51 -17.37
CA PRO A 199 9.43 16.72 -18.07
C PRO A 199 9.15 16.50 -19.57
N GLU A 200 9.73 15.47 -20.19
CA GLU A 200 9.46 15.05 -21.57
C GLU A 200 8.01 14.54 -21.78
N HIS A 201 7.34 14.14 -20.70
CA HIS A 201 5.97 13.68 -20.71
C HIS A 201 4.96 14.74 -20.26
N ALA A 202 5.44 15.91 -19.84
CA ALA A 202 4.58 17.01 -19.41
C ALA A 202 3.72 17.51 -20.58
N THR A 203 2.42 17.64 -20.37
CA THR A 203 1.49 18.13 -21.40
C THR A 203 1.75 19.63 -21.66
N PRO A 204 1.85 20.07 -22.94
CA PRO A 204 2.18 21.47 -23.29
C PRO A 204 1.19 22.53 -22.80
N ASN A 205 0.02 22.13 -22.29
CA ASN A 205 -1.05 23.03 -21.85
C ASN A 205 -0.98 23.38 -20.35
N GLY A 206 -0.10 22.73 -19.58
CA GLY A 206 0.33 23.23 -18.28
C GLY A 206 1.49 24.19 -18.51
N HIS A 207 1.43 25.42 -18.01
CA HIS A 207 2.47 26.44 -18.17
C HIS A 207 3.89 25.83 -18.13
N ALA A 208 4.74 26.19 -19.09
CA ALA A 208 6.10 25.66 -19.22
C ALA A 208 6.90 25.79 -17.90
N VAL A 209 7.67 24.75 -17.57
CA VAL A 209 8.61 24.73 -16.45
C VAL A 209 9.90 25.41 -16.92
N PRO A 210 10.38 26.50 -16.29
CA PRO A 210 11.75 26.94 -16.47
C PRO A 210 12.68 25.89 -15.84
N SER A 211 13.77 25.53 -16.53
CA SER A 211 14.76 24.58 -16.04
C SER A 211 15.23 24.93 -14.62
N PRO A 212 15.47 23.94 -13.74
CA PRO A 212 15.94 24.20 -12.39
C PRO A 212 17.30 24.89 -12.44
N VAL A 213 17.38 26.10 -11.87
CA VAL A 213 18.66 26.72 -11.53
C VAL A 213 19.24 25.88 -10.38
N PRO A 214 20.47 25.36 -10.49
CA PRO A 214 21.08 24.64 -9.39
C PRO A 214 21.13 25.58 -8.18
N ALA A 215 20.54 25.16 -7.06
CA ALA A 215 20.68 25.86 -5.80
C ALA A 215 22.17 25.94 -5.48
N ALA A 216 22.74 27.13 -5.56
CA ALA A 216 24.08 27.37 -5.06
C ALA A 216 24.07 26.94 -3.59
N VAL A 217 24.88 25.93 -3.27
CA VAL A 217 25.17 25.55 -1.88
C VAL A 217 25.89 26.74 -1.27
N GLY A 218 25.13 27.68 -0.71
CA GLY A 218 25.65 28.75 0.11
C GLY A 218 26.18 28.11 1.38
N SER A 219 27.50 28.01 1.50
CA SER A 219 28.14 27.71 2.77
C SER A 219 27.75 28.81 3.76
N LEU A 220 26.89 28.46 4.70
CA LEU A 220 26.64 29.28 5.88
C LEU A 220 27.91 29.26 6.73
N ALA A 221 28.83 30.18 6.43
CA ALA A 221 29.90 30.56 7.33
C ALA A 221 29.26 31.15 8.60
N ALA A 222 29.55 30.54 9.74
CA ALA A 222 29.07 30.99 11.05
C ALA A 222 29.53 32.44 11.33
N PRO A 223 28.67 33.32 11.84
CA PRO A 223 29.07 34.68 12.20
C PRO A 223 29.99 34.63 13.42
N GLY A 224 31.16 35.25 13.29
CA GLY A 224 32.19 35.30 14.32
C GLY A 224 31.71 35.97 15.61
N SER A 225 31.99 35.33 16.73
CA SER A 225 31.86 35.91 18.07
C SER A 225 33.00 36.90 18.30
N SER A 226 32.67 38.19 18.24
CA SER A 226 33.50 39.26 18.81
C SER A 226 33.40 39.20 20.34
N GLY A 227 34.50 38.84 20.99
CA GLY A 227 34.66 38.83 22.45
C GLY A 227 36.10 39.15 22.80
N GLY A 228 36.30 40.24 23.54
CA GLY A 228 37.58 40.94 23.71
C GLY A 228 38.67 40.19 24.47
N GLY A 229 39.91 40.63 24.24
CA GLY A 229 41.10 40.28 25.01
C GLY A 229 42.15 41.38 24.87
N ALA A 230 42.38 42.09 25.96
CA ALA A 230 43.40 43.14 26.09
C ALA A 230 44.79 42.55 26.40
N GLY A 231 45.84 43.31 26.04
CA GLY A 231 47.25 43.07 26.38
C GLY A 231 48.06 42.56 25.18
N GLY A 232 49.20 43.11 24.76
CA GLY A 232 50.12 44.06 25.36
C GLY A 232 51.53 43.71 24.83
N SER A 233 52.28 44.73 24.41
CA SER A 233 53.74 44.78 24.14
C SER A 233 54.37 43.92 23.01
N GLY A 234 54.78 44.61 21.93
CA GLY A 234 56.20 44.87 21.63
C GLY A 234 57.01 43.81 20.86
N HIS A 235 57.31 44.07 19.57
CA HIS A 235 58.67 44.40 19.12
C HIS A 235 58.69 44.79 17.64
N VAL A 236 59.42 45.88 17.36
CA VAL A 236 59.72 46.46 16.05
C VAL A 236 60.92 45.75 15.44
N GLY A 237 60.84 45.38 14.16
CA GLY A 237 61.97 44.92 13.36
C GLY A 237 61.81 45.42 11.92
N GLY A 238 62.44 46.56 11.61
CA GLY A 238 62.55 47.11 10.26
C GLY A 238 63.92 46.81 9.64
N GLY A 239 63.97 46.85 8.31
CA GLY A 239 65.18 46.74 7.48
C GLY A 239 64.82 46.08 6.14
N ALA A 240 64.35 46.83 5.13
CA ALA A 240 65.10 47.68 4.20
C ALA A 240 65.89 46.90 3.14
N ALA A 241 65.59 47.28 1.90
CA ALA A 241 66.12 46.77 0.65
C ALA A 241 67.63 47.02 0.49
N GLN A 242 68.30 46.04 -0.13
CA GLN A 242 69.24 46.18 -1.24
C GLN A 242 69.35 44.83 -1.95
#